data_AF-A0A1F9BIK0-F1
#
_entry.id   AF-A0A1F9BIK0-F1
#
_cell.length_a   1.000
_cell.length_b   1.000
_cell.length_c   1.000
_cell.angle_alpha   90.00
_cell.angle_beta   90.00
_cell.angle_gamma   90.00
#
_symmetry.space_group_name_H-M   'P 1'
#
loop_
_entity.id
_entity.type
_entity.pdbx_description
1 polymer ?
#
loop_
_entity_poly.entity_id
_entity_poly.type
_entity_poly.pdbx_seq_one_letter_code
_entity_poly.pdbx_strand_id
1 'polypeptide(L)'
;MPIVTFILWAFGVKLLYQELIEQAGFYEFLKVIQGGGLAVLIIMVIFFIWSYYNYLIFRIRGERRNKQVLVAQDDELAKVYNIDPDFLREAKSHSRFIVKVTAEGMNIQIG
;
A
#
# COMPACT_ATOMS: atom_id res chain seq x y z
N MET A 1 18.67 11.20 -4.87
CA MET A 1 18.40 11.74 -3.52
C MET A 1 18.76 10.83 -2.31
N PRO A 2 19.56 9.74 -2.37
CA PRO A 2 19.98 9.04 -1.13
C PRO A 2 21.15 9.71 -0.40
N ILE A 3 22.06 10.35 -1.14
CA ILE A 3 23.33 10.88 -0.62
C ILE A 3 23.11 12.11 0.26
N VAL A 4 22.26 13.04 -0.16
CA VAL A 4 21.91 14.25 0.61
C VAL A 4 21.29 13.87 1.94
N THR A 5 20.39 12.88 1.96
CA THR A 5 19.78 12.35 3.18
C THR A 5 20.82 11.72 4.11
N PHE A 6 21.79 10.98 3.57
CA PHE A 6 22.87 10.38 4.35
C PHE A 6 23.77 11.43 4.99
N ILE A 7 24.11 12.49 4.24
CA ILE A 7 24.90 13.62 4.75
C ILE A 7 24.14 14.34 5.86
N LEU A 8 22.86 14.66 5.65
CA LEU A 8 22.00 15.27 6.67
C LEU A 8 21.90 14.41 7.94
N TRP A 9 21.82 13.09 7.81
CA TRP A 9 21.86 12.19 8.96
C TRP A 9 23.20 12.21 9.69
N ALA A 10 24.32 12.17 8.96
CA ALA A 10 25.66 12.26 9.57
C ALA A 10 25.84 13.58 10.34
N PHE A 11 25.38 14.70 9.78
CA PHE A 11 25.39 15.99 10.46
C PHE A 11 24.42 16.04 11.64
N GLY A 12 23.20 15.54 11.48
CA GLY A 12 22.19 15.51 12.54
C GLY A 12 22.65 14.68 13.74
N VAL A 13 23.24 13.51 13.51
CA VAL A 13 23.78 12.65 14.58
C VAL A 13 24.96 13.33 15.28
N LYS A 14 25.86 13.97 14.55
CA LYS A 14 27.02 14.67 15.14
C LYS A 14 26.58 15.87 15.99
N LEU A 15 25.63 16.67 15.49
CA LEU A 15 25.08 17.81 16.21
C LEU A 15 24.39 17.37 17.50
N LEU A 16 23.55 16.34 17.41
CA LEU A 16 22.89 15.75 18.58
C LEU A 16 23.91 15.23 19.60
N TYR A 17 24.97 14.55 19.13
CA TYR A 17 26.02 14.04 20.03
C TYR A 17 26.73 15.17 20.78
N GLN A 18 27.13 16.25 20.09
CA GLN A 18 27.83 17.36 20.73
C GLN A 18 26.93 18.16 21.70
N GLU A 19 25.68 18.46 21.32
CA GLU A 19 24.79 19.20 22.21
C GLU A 19 24.30 18.36 23.40
N LEU A 20 23.92 17.10 23.17
CA LEU A 20 23.32 16.26 24.23
C LEU A 20 24.36 15.61 25.15
N ILE A 21 25.50 15.16 24.63
CA ILE A 21 26.45 14.34 25.41
C ILE A 21 27.61 15.20 25.94
N GLU A 22 28.17 16.10 25.15
CA GLU A 22 29.31 16.93 25.58
C GLU A 22 28.88 18.16 26.39
N GLN A 23 27.82 18.87 26.01
CA GLN A 23 27.44 20.14 26.65
C GLN A 23 26.40 19.99 27.77
N ALA A 24 25.35 19.21 27.55
CA ALA A 24 24.25 19.09 28.51
C ALA A 24 24.52 18.03 29.60
N GLY A 25 25.35 17.03 29.29
CA GLY A 25 25.59 15.88 30.16
C GLY A 25 24.40 14.93 30.25
N PHE A 26 24.66 13.67 30.63
CA PHE A 26 23.68 12.58 30.61
C PHE A 26 22.39 12.89 31.41
N TYR A 27 22.50 13.73 32.44
CA TYR A 27 21.39 14.12 33.31
C TYR A 27 20.39 15.05 32.62
N GLU A 28 20.84 16.04 31.85
CA GLU A 28 19.95 16.92 31.07
C GLU A 28 19.35 16.17 29.87
N PHE A 29 20.08 15.24 29.26
CA PHE A 29 19.50 14.33 28.26
C PHE A 29 18.32 13.53 28.81
N LEU A 30 18.47 12.97 30.02
CA LEU A 30 17.38 12.28 30.73
C LEU A 30 16.18 13.19 30.99
N LYS A 31 16.43 14.45 31.33
CA LYS A 31 15.40 15.47 31.57
C LYS A 31 14.66 15.87 30.29
N VAL A 32 15.38 15.99 29.17
CA VAL A 32 14.80 16.22 27.84
C VAL A 32 14.00 15.00 27.38
N ILE A 33 14.46 13.77 27.64
CA ILE A 33 13.66 12.57 27.41
C ILE A 33 12.44 12.53 28.33
N GLN A 34 12.54 12.99 29.56
CA GLN A 34 11.38 13.06 30.46
C GLN A 34 10.33 14.08 29.96
N GLY A 35 10.78 15.24 29.49
CA GLY A 35 9.90 16.28 28.93
C GLY A 35 9.36 15.92 27.54
N GLY A 36 10.22 15.49 26.63
CA GLY A 36 9.88 15.10 25.25
C GLY A 36 9.25 13.71 25.15
N GLY A 37 9.53 12.82 26.10
CA GLY A 37 8.94 11.49 26.18
C GLY A 37 7.45 11.54 26.43
N LEU A 38 6.95 12.57 27.14
CA LEU A 38 5.52 12.81 27.26
C LEU A 38 4.89 13.12 25.89
N ALA A 39 5.55 13.93 25.05
CA ALA A 39 5.06 14.21 23.70
C ALA A 39 5.05 12.94 22.83
N VAL A 40 6.09 12.12 22.91
CA VAL A 40 6.15 10.82 22.20
C VAL A 40 5.03 9.89 22.68
N LEU A 41 4.79 9.81 23.99
CA LEU A 41 3.70 9.00 24.57
C LEU A 41 2.33 9.50 24.10
N ILE A 42 2.10 10.80 24.09
CA ILE A 42 0.84 11.40 23.60
C ILE A 42 0.63 11.03 22.13
N ILE A 43 1.64 11.20 21.28
CA ILE A 43 1.57 10.84 19.86
C ILE A 43 1.31 9.34 19.70
N MET A 44 1.99 8.50 20.47
CA MET A 44 1.77 7.05 20.48
C MET A 44 0.32 6.71 20.84
N VAL A 45 -0.22 7.31 21.90
CA VAL A 45 -1.60 7.09 22.35
C VAL A 45 -2.59 7.55 21.29
N ILE A 46 -2.38 8.70 20.66
CA ILE A 46 -3.21 9.19 19.55
C ILE A 46 -3.21 8.18 18.39
N PHE A 47 -2.04 7.70 17.97
CA PHE A 47 -1.95 6.69 16.91
C PHE A 47 -2.61 5.37 17.32
N PHE A 48 -2.47 4.95 18.57
CA PHE A 48 -3.06 3.72 19.07
C PHE A 48 -4.59 3.80 19.07
N ILE A 49 -5.14 4.91 19.58
CA ILE A 49 -6.59 5.18 19.57
C ILE A 49 -7.10 5.26 18.14
N TRP A 50 -6.40 5.99 17.26
CA TRP A 50 -6.79 6.14 15.87
C TRP A 50 -6.77 4.80 15.12
N SER A 51 -5.72 4.00 15.30
CA SER A 51 -5.60 2.67 14.71
C SER A 51 -6.69 1.72 15.23
N TYR A 52 -6.96 1.75 16.54
CA TYR A 52 -8.00 0.94 17.17
C TYR A 52 -9.40 1.36 16.70
N TYR A 53 -9.68 2.66 16.61
CA TYR A 53 -10.93 3.19 16.07
C TYR A 53 -11.14 2.73 14.62
N ASN A 54 -10.11 2.86 13.78
CA ASN A 54 -10.16 2.39 12.40
C ASN A 54 -10.40 0.89 12.33
N TYR A 55 -9.67 0.09 13.13
CA TYR A 55 -9.85 -1.35 13.20
C TYR A 55 -11.29 -1.73 13.58
N LEU A 56 -11.86 -1.05 14.58
CA LEU A 56 -13.24 -1.28 15.02
C LEU A 56 -14.25 -0.89 13.95
N ILE A 57 -14.08 0.26 13.30
CA ILE A 57 -14.93 0.71 12.18
C ILE A 57 -14.84 -0.27 11.00
N PHE A 58 -13.65 -0.75 10.64
CA PHE A 58 -13.48 -1.75 9.58
C PHE A 58 -14.12 -3.10 9.96
N ARG A 59 -14.10 -3.47 11.25
CA ARG A 59 -14.78 -4.66 11.75
C ARG A 59 -16.31 -4.52 11.69
N ILE A 60 -16.85 -3.35 12.04
CA ILE A 60 -18.29 -3.06 12.01
C ILE A 60 -18.81 -2.94 10.58
N ARG A 61 -18.05 -2.31 9.67
CA ARG A 61 -18.46 -2.13 8.26
C ARG A 61 -18.36 -3.41 7.42
N GLY A 62 -17.62 -4.43 7.86
CA GLY A 62 -17.58 -5.74 7.20
C GLY A 62 -16.98 -5.77 5.78
N GLU A 63 -16.51 -4.65 5.23
CA GLU A 63 -16.18 -4.53 3.81
C GLU A 63 -14.93 -5.28 3.34
N ARG A 64 -14.07 -5.76 4.26
CA ARG A 64 -12.75 -6.29 3.89
C ARG A 64 -12.57 -7.81 3.93
N ARG A 65 -13.62 -8.61 4.17
CA ARG A 65 -13.46 -10.08 4.19
C ARG A 65 -14.24 -10.87 3.16
N ASN A 66 -15.13 -10.26 2.38
CA ASN A 66 -15.92 -11.02 1.39
C ASN A 66 -16.45 -10.17 0.22
N LYS A 67 -15.75 -9.11 -0.18
CA LYS A 67 -15.91 -8.67 -1.57
C LYS A 67 -15.16 -9.67 -2.42
N GLN A 68 -15.73 -10.87 -2.59
CA GLN A 68 -15.58 -11.58 -3.85
C GLN A 68 -15.81 -10.50 -4.89
N VAL A 69 -14.77 -10.16 -5.64
CA VAL A 69 -14.96 -9.44 -6.89
C VAL A 69 -16.05 -10.26 -7.56
N LEU A 70 -17.26 -9.69 -7.71
CA LEU A 70 -18.30 -10.30 -8.49
C LEU A 70 -17.62 -10.59 -9.81
N VAL A 71 -17.28 -11.86 -10.04
CA VAL A 71 -16.86 -12.34 -11.34
C VAL A 71 -18.08 -12.04 -12.17
N ALA A 72 -18.03 -10.93 -12.90
CA ALA A 72 -19.12 -10.49 -13.75
C ALA A 72 -19.55 -11.72 -14.55
N GLN A 73 -20.84 -12.04 -14.52
CA GLN A 73 -21.32 -13.21 -15.25
C GLN A 73 -20.90 -13.06 -16.70
N ASP A 74 -20.45 -14.15 -17.31
CA ASP A 74 -19.87 -14.12 -18.66
C ASP A 74 -20.83 -13.50 -19.69
N ASP A 75 -22.13 -13.60 -19.43
CA ASP A 75 -23.20 -12.97 -20.19
C ASP A 75 -23.23 -11.43 -20.09
N GLU A 76 -22.86 -10.87 -18.95
CA GLU A 76 -22.72 -9.41 -18.76
C GLU A 76 -21.44 -8.91 -19.44
N LEU A 77 -20.34 -9.66 -19.34
CA LEU A 77 -19.09 -9.35 -20.04
C LEU A 77 -19.28 -9.43 -21.56
N ALA A 78 -19.98 -10.45 -22.06
CA ALA A 78 -20.35 -10.62 -23.45
C ALA A 78 -21.13 -9.42 -23.99
N LYS A 79 -22.12 -8.93 -23.22
CA LYS A 79 -22.90 -7.74 -23.58
C LYS A 79 -22.08 -6.46 -23.56
N VAL A 80 -21.23 -6.25 -22.55
CA VAL A 80 -20.41 -5.04 -22.43
C VAL A 80 -19.41 -4.93 -23.57
N TYR A 81 -18.79 -6.04 -23.95
CA TYR A 81 -17.79 -6.08 -25.02
C TYR A 81 -18.36 -6.43 -26.39
N ASN A 82 -19.67 -6.69 -26.49
CA ASN A 82 -20.37 -7.16 -27.69
C ASN A 82 -19.70 -8.37 -28.34
N ILE A 83 -19.24 -9.32 -27.50
CA ILE A 83 -18.58 -10.56 -27.90
C ILE A 83 -19.58 -11.70 -27.70
N ASP A 84 -19.56 -12.69 -28.59
CA ASP A 84 -20.36 -13.91 -28.45
C ASP A 84 -20.06 -14.62 -27.10
N PRO A 85 -21.08 -14.87 -26.25
CA PRO A 85 -20.90 -15.58 -24.98
C PRO A 85 -20.25 -16.96 -25.14
N ASP A 86 -20.55 -17.68 -26.23
CA ASP A 86 -19.97 -19.00 -26.47
C ASP A 86 -18.48 -18.92 -26.79
N PHE A 87 -18.06 -17.89 -27.55
CA PHE A 87 -16.65 -17.60 -27.80
C PHE A 87 -15.90 -17.22 -26.52
N LEU A 88 -16.51 -16.41 -25.64
CA LEU A 88 -15.91 -16.05 -24.35
C LEU A 88 -15.71 -17.27 -23.44
N ARG A 89 -16.67 -18.21 -23.44
CA ARG A 89 -16.58 -19.45 -22.67
C ARG A 89 -15.49 -20.38 -23.20
N GLU A 90 -15.36 -20.50 -24.52
CA GLU A 90 -14.29 -21.26 -25.19
C GLU A 90 -12.92 -20.59 -25.03
N ALA A 91 -12.85 -19.27 -25.08
CA ALA A 91 -11.64 -18.50 -24.83
C ALA A 91 -11.13 -18.72 -23.40
N LYS A 92 -12.01 -18.75 -22.40
CA LYS A 92 -11.64 -19.02 -21.00
C LYS A 92 -11.15 -20.44 -20.74
N SER A 93 -11.56 -21.42 -21.55
CA SER A 93 -11.11 -22.81 -21.36
C SER A 93 -9.70 -23.08 -21.91
N HIS A 94 -9.14 -22.15 -22.69
CA HIS A 94 -7.80 -22.27 -23.26
C HIS A 94 -6.80 -21.34 -22.54
N SER A 95 -5.63 -21.88 -22.18
CA SER A 95 -4.60 -21.14 -21.44
C SER A 95 -3.73 -20.23 -22.32
N ARG A 96 -3.91 -20.29 -23.65
CA ARG A 96 -3.07 -19.60 -24.63
C ARG A 96 -3.92 -19.02 -25.74
N PHE A 97 -3.67 -17.75 -26.07
CA PHE A 97 -4.24 -17.08 -27.23
C PHE A 97 -3.14 -16.86 -28.26
N ILE A 98 -3.40 -17.24 -29.52
CA ILE A 98 -2.50 -16.95 -30.64
C ILE A 98 -3.13 -15.82 -31.44
N VAL A 99 -2.59 -14.61 -31.29
CA VAL A 99 -3.03 -13.45 -32.07
C VAL A 99 -2.17 -13.37 -33.33
N LYS A 100 -2.80 -13.53 -34.50
CA LYS A 100 -2.16 -13.26 -35.78
C LYS A 100 -2.62 -11.90 -36.28
N VAL A 101 -1.67 -10.98 -36.44
CA VAL A 101 -1.94 -9.65 -37.01
C VAL A 101 -1.58 -9.70 -38.49
N THR A 102 -2.59 -9.56 -39.35
CA THR A 102 -2.42 -9.47 -40.81
C THR A 102 -2.69 -8.03 -41.24
N ALA A 103 -2.16 -7.61 -42.40
CA ALA A 103 -2.32 -6.23 -42.91
C ALA A 103 -3.79 -5.79 -43.13
N GLU A 104 -4.73 -6.74 -43.20
CA GLU A 104 -6.18 -6.50 -43.37
C GLU A 104 -6.96 -6.48 -42.05
N GLY A 105 -6.31 -6.76 -40.91
CA GLY A 105 -6.95 -6.76 -39.59
C GLY A 105 -6.37 -7.80 -38.63
N MET A 106 -6.76 -7.68 -37.36
CA MET A 106 -6.37 -8.59 -36.27
C MET A 106 -7.29 -9.81 -36.25
N ASN A 107 -6.74 -11.01 -36.42
CA ASN A 107 -7.49 -12.27 -36.37
C ASN A 107 -7.01 -13.09 -35.16
N ILE A 108 -7.92 -13.32 -34.20
CA ILE A 108 -7.62 -14.01 -32.94
C ILE A 108 -8.04 -15.46 -33.10
N GLN A 109 -7.07 -16.38 -33.03
CA GLN A 109 -7.32 -17.82 -33.04
C GLN A 109 -7.10 -18.38 -31.63
N ILE A 110 -8.07 -19.18 -31.16
CA ILE A 110 -7.94 -19.99 -29.95
C ILE A 110 -7.23 -21.29 -30.37
N GLY A 111 -6.20 -21.70 -29.64
CA GLY A 111 -5.36 -22.85 -29.98
C GLY A 111 -5.31 -23.88 -28.87
#